data_AF-A0A9P3PT49-F1
#
_entry.id   AF-A0A9P3PT49-F1
#
_cell.length_a   1.000
_cell.length_b   1.000
_cell.length_c   1.000
_cell.angle_alpha   90.00
_cell.angle_beta   90.00
_cell.angle_gamma   90.00
#
_symmetry.space_group_name_H-M   'P 1'
#
loop_
_entity.id
_entity.type
_entity.pdbx_description
1 polymer ?
#
loop_
_entity_poly.entity_id
_entity_poly.type
_entity_poly.pdbx_seq_one_letter_code
_entity_poly.pdbx_strand_id
1 'polypeptide(L)'
;MVSTIGKGVRSSSATSYLGPQFIERRNLHVLLHAQVARLLRAGSSRGKHEFKTVEFTEGVGGPRRTVKARKEIILSAGSIGSPHILLNSGIGDNAELSRVGIKTLVHLPSVGKNLSDHPFVVNQWVVNSTNTFETINRNATVAARDLQQWSETKMGPLVDGTFNHAGWIRVPRSAGIFGGLLDPAAGPNTAHVEFVISNGLSHVPLPTNIGNMSFFVISTAVLTPVSRTSSSTCPPFSTLAL
;
A
#
# COMPACT_ATOMS: atom_id res chain seq x y z
N MET A 1 3.59 7.93 19.56
CA MET A 1 3.47 7.32 18.22
C MET A 1 2.01 7.35 17.82
N VAL A 2 1.68 7.84 16.62
CA VAL A 2 0.29 7.79 16.13
C VAL A 2 0.02 6.34 15.74
N SER A 3 -0.45 5.54 16.68
CA SER A 3 -1.01 4.23 16.36
C SER A 3 -2.39 4.46 15.72
N THR A 4 -2.66 3.81 14.59
CA THR A 4 -3.99 3.85 13.94
C THR A 4 -4.96 2.91 14.67
N ILE A 5 -5.08 3.09 15.98
CA ILE A 5 -5.88 2.27 16.90
C ILE A 5 -6.68 3.22 17.79
N GLY A 6 -8.01 3.04 17.80
CA GLY A 6 -8.92 3.76 18.68
C GLY A 6 -9.79 2.76 19.43
N LYS A 7 -9.92 2.91 20.76
CA LYS A 7 -10.69 1.99 21.62
C LYS A 7 -10.29 0.51 21.41
N GLY A 8 -8.99 0.23 21.26
CA GLY A 8 -8.46 -1.12 21.06
C GLY A 8 -8.78 -1.76 19.71
N VAL A 9 -9.32 -1.02 18.73
CA VAL A 9 -9.59 -1.52 17.37
C VAL A 9 -8.90 -0.67 16.31
N ARG A 10 -8.56 -1.29 15.16
CA ARG A 10 -7.98 -0.58 14.02
C ARG A 10 -8.89 0.57 13.58
N SER A 11 -8.33 1.78 13.53
CA SER A 11 -8.93 2.92 12.85
C SER A 11 -8.47 2.91 11.39
N SER A 12 -9.40 2.72 10.45
CA SER A 12 -9.12 2.74 9.01
C SER A 12 -9.96 3.81 8.31
N SER A 13 -9.61 4.15 7.08
CA SER A 13 -10.45 5.05 6.25
C SER A 13 -11.84 4.45 6.03
N ALA A 14 -11.94 3.13 5.87
CA ALA A 14 -13.22 2.45 5.72
C ALA A 14 -14.10 2.57 6.98
N THR A 15 -13.56 2.27 8.17
CA THR A 15 -14.36 2.38 9.41
C THR A 15 -14.69 3.84 9.75
N SER A 16 -13.82 4.79 9.39
CA SER A 16 -13.98 6.20 9.74
C SER A 16 -14.87 6.98 8.76
N TYR A 17 -14.86 6.66 7.46
CA TYR A 17 -15.60 7.41 6.43
C TYR A 17 -16.73 6.60 5.78
N LEU A 18 -16.66 5.27 5.83
CA LEU A 18 -17.67 4.33 5.30
C LEU A 18 -18.26 3.44 6.40
N GLY A 19 -18.10 3.83 7.68
CA GLY A 19 -18.64 3.09 8.81
C GLY A 19 -20.18 2.96 8.77
N PRO A 20 -20.77 2.13 9.65
CA PRO A 20 -22.20 1.81 9.61
C PRO A 20 -23.12 3.04 9.51
N GLN A 21 -22.81 4.11 10.24
CA GLN A 21 -23.60 5.36 10.22
C GLN A 21 -23.61 6.11 8.86
N PHE A 22 -22.69 5.79 7.95
CA PHE A 22 -22.52 6.49 6.67
C PHE A 22 -22.93 5.64 5.47
N ILE A 23 -22.76 4.32 5.56
CA ILE A 23 -23.02 3.40 4.44
C ILE A 23 -24.50 3.32 4.06
N GLU A 24 -25.41 3.61 5.00
CA GLU A 24 -26.86 3.58 4.78
C GLU A 24 -27.41 4.83 4.07
N ARG A 25 -26.57 5.84 3.82
CA ARG A 25 -26.99 7.05 3.12
C ARG A 25 -27.40 6.70 1.68
N ARG A 26 -28.67 7.01 1.32
CA ARG A 26 -29.25 6.70 0.00
C ARG A 26 -28.49 7.25 -1.21
N ASN A 27 -27.66 8.28 -1.01
CA ASN A 27 -26.85 8.89 -2.06
C ASN A 27 -25.42 8.34 -2.14
N LEU A 28 -25.06 7.34 -1.32
CA LEU A 28 -23.77 6.66 -1.34
C LEU A 28 -23.98 5.19 -1.73
N HIS A 29 -23.22 4.74 -2.72
CA HIS A 29 -23.22 3.35 -3.15
C HIS A 29 -21.78 2.83 -3.12
N VAL A 30 -21.57 1.69 -2.48
CA VAL A 30 -20.26 1.03 -2.41
C VAL A 30 -20.38 -0.33 -3.06
N LEU A 31 -19.63 -0.52 -4.15
CA LEU A 31 -19.56 -1.79 -4.87
C LEU A 31 -18.23 -2.45 -4.50
N LEU A 32 -18.31 -3.57 -3.79
CA LEU A 32 -17.14 -4.41 -3.49
C LEU A 32 -16.89 -5.39 -4.63
N HIS A 33 -15.68 -5.94 -4.67
CA HIS A 33 -15.26 -6.93 -5.68
C HIS A 33 -15.40 -6.44 -7.12
N ALA A 34 -15.44 -5.12 -7.33
CA ALA A 34 -15.57 -4.47 -8.62
C ALA A 34 -14.23 -3.84 -9.04
N GLN A 35 -13.42 -4.58 -9.79
CA GLN A 35 -12.10 -4.11 -10.24
C GLN A 35 -12.25 -3.25 -11.50
N VAL A 36 -11.87 -1.98 -11.41
CA VAL A 36 -11.85 -1.07 -12.57
C VAL A 36 -10.76 -1.49 -13.54
N ALA A 37 -11.14 -1.69 -14.81
CA ALA A 37 -10.23 -2.08 -15.87
C ALA A 37 -9.68 -0.86 -16.64
N ARG A 38 -10.57 0.09 -16.98
CA ARG A 38 -10.25 1.31 -17.75
C ARG A 38 -11.38 2.33 -17.69
N LEU A 39 -11.06 3.54 -18.13
CA LEU A 39 -12.00 4.61 -18.43
C LEU A 39 -12.33 4.59 -19.92
N LEU A 40 -13.59 4.82 -20.26
CA LEU A 40 -14.05 4.92 -21.64
C LEU A 40 -14.21 6.39 -22.02
N ARG A 41 -13.63 6.76 -23.17
CA ARG A 41 -13.78 8.09 -23.76
C ARG A 41 -15.24 8.28 -24.21
N ALA A 42 -15.90 9.29 -23.68
CA ALA A 42 -17.26 9.67 -24.03
C ALA A 42 -17.32 10.65 -25.22
N GLY A 43 -16.26 11.42 -25.46
CA GLY A 43 -16.22 12.41 -26.53
C GLY A 43 -15.02 13.35 -26.43
N SER A 44 -15.24 14.59 -26.83
CA SER A 44 -14.31 15.71 -26.64
C SER A 44 -15.10 16.94 -26.22
N SER A 45 -14.61 17.67 -25.23
CA SER A 45 -15.17 18.96 -24.80
C SER A 45 -14.04 19.97 -24.65
N ARG A 46 -14.19 21.14 -25.27
CA ARG A 46 -13.17 22.21 -25.28
C ARG A 46 -11.78 21.71 -25.71
N GLY A 47 -11.74 20.83 -26.72
CA GLY A 47 -10.50 20.25 -27.24
C GLY A 47 -9.82 19.21 -26.35
N LYS A 48 -10.46 18.77 -25.25
CA LYS A 48 -9.94 17.75 -24.35
C LYS A 48 -10.79 16.49 -24.37
N HIS A 49 -10.15 15.32 -24.25
CA HIS A 49 -10.85 14.05 -24.11
C HIS A 49 -11.73 14.07 -22.86
N GLU A 50 -12.99 13.68 -23.02
CA GLU A 50 -13.92 13.53 -21.90
C GLU A 50 -14.03 12.05 -21.52
N PHE A 51 -13.80 11.74 -20.24
CA PHE A 51 -13.99 10.42 -19.67
C PHE A 51 -15.12 10.48 -18.64
N LYS A 52 -16.24 9.81 -18.94
CA LYS A 52 -17.44 9.78 -18.09
C LYS A 52 -17.93 8.39 -17.77
N THR A 53 -17.33 7.36 -18.34
CA THR A 53 -17.74 5.97 -18.12
C THR A 53 -16.56 5.16 -17.63
N VAL A 54 -16.79 4.39 -16.57
CA VAL A 54 -15.83 3.44 -16.00
C VAL A 54 -16.25 2.03 -16.43
N GLU A 55 -15.31 1.24 -16.92
CA GLU A 55 -15.48 -0.19 -17.19
C GLU A 55 -14.83 -0.99 -16.05
N PHE A 56 -15.56 -1.94 -15.47
CA PHE A 56 -15.09 -2.78 -14.35
C PHE A 56 -15.56 -4.23 -14.51
N THR A 57 -14.97 -5.14 -13.73
CA THR A 57 -15.33 -6.56 -13.69
C THR A 57 -15.49 -7.06 -12.25
N GLU A 58 -16.35 -8.06 -12.07
CA GLU A 58 -16.52 -8.82 -10.84
C GLU A 58 -15.52 -10.00 -10.82
N GLY A 59 -14.22 -9.69 -10.70
CA GLY A 59 -13.14 -10.69 -10.68
C GLY A 59 -12.51 -11.01 -12.04
N VAL A 60 -11.49 -11.88 -12.01
CA VAL A 60 -10.72 -12.30 -13.19
C VAL A 60 -11.62 -13.12 -14.11
N GLY A 61 -11.75 -12.72 -15.38
CA GLY A 61 -12.59 -13.40 -16.37
C GLY A 61 -14.09 -13.13 -16.24
N GLY A 62 -14.50 -12.27 -15.30
CA GLY A 62 -15.89 -11.87 -15.12
C GLY A 62 -16.42 -10.99 -16.27
N PRO A 63 -17.76 -10.87 -16.41
CA PRO A 63 -18.36 -10.00 -17.41
C PRO A 63 -18.00 -8.54 -17.14
N ARG A 64 -17.67 -7.80 -18.21
CA ARG A 64 -17.40 -6.37 -18.11
C ARG A 64 -18.70 -5.60 -17.96
N ARG A 65 -18.76 -4.73 -16.95
CA ARG A 65 -19.87 -3.82 -16.69
C ARG A 65 -19.40 -2.38 -16.80
N THR A 66 -20.32 -1.45 -17.00
CA THR A 66 -20.01 -0.03 -17.07
C THR A 66 -20.89 0.79 -16.14
N VAL A 67 -20.33 1.90 -15.63
CA VAL A 67 -21.06 2.91 -14.88
C VAL A 67 -20.69 4.30 -15.40
N LYS A 68 -21.68 5.17 -15.56
CA LYS A 68 -21.51 6.52 -16.08
C LYS A 68 -21.62 7.57 -14.98
N ALA A 69 -20.58 8.38 -14.81
CA ALA A 69 -20.60 9.55 -13.95
C ALA A 69 -21.28 10.74 -14.65
N ARG A 70 -22.14 11.46 -13.93
CA ARG A 70 -22.76 12.70 -14.43
C ARG A 70 -21.80 13.90 -14.38
N LYS A 71 -20.97 13.96 -13.33
CA LYS A 71 -20.03 15.06 -13.08
C LYS A 71 -18.60 14.62 -13.36
N GLU A 72 -18.03 13.84 -12.46
CA GLU A 72 -16.58 13.57 -12.42
C GLU A 72 -16.29 12.10 -12.07
N ILE A 73 -15.11 11.64 -12.48
CA ILE A 73 -14.51 10.37 -12.06
C ILE A 73 -13.25 10.70 -11.27
N ILE A 74 -13.14 10.17 -10.06
CA ILE A 74 -11.96 10.35 -9.19
C ILE A 74 -11.21 9.02 -9.13
N LEU A 75 -9.96 9.00 -9.58
CA LEU A 75 -9.09 7.83 -9.47
C LEU A 75 -8.36 7.85 -8.13
N SER A 76 -8.69 6.87 -7.28
CA SER A 76 -8.07 6.66 -5.97
C SER A 76 -7.57 5.22 -5.82
N ALA A 77 -7.07 4.61 -6.91
CA ALA A 77 -6.60 3.23 -6.96
C ALA A 77 -5.13 3.05 -6.52
N GLY A 78 -4.59 4.03 -5.78
CA GLY A 78 -3.22 4.05 -5.28
C GLY A 78 -2.15 4.28 -6.36
N SER A 79 -0.89 4.28 -5.92
CA SER A 79 0.30 4.58 -6.75
C SER A 79 0.57 3.54 -7.85
N ILE A 80 -0.02 2.34 -7.75
CA ILE A 80 0.12 1.26 -8.73
C ILE A 80 -1.15 1.13 -9.60
N GLY A 81 -2.33 1.08 -8.98
CA GLY A 81 -3.58 0.86 -9.71
C GLY A 81 -4.01 2.05 -10.55
N SER A 82 -3.82 3.28 -10.07
CA SER A 82 -4.21 4.49 -10.81
C SER A 82 -3.47 4.65 -12.15
N PRO A 83 -2.11 4.57 -12.20
CA PRO A 83 -1.42 4.62 -13.48
C PRO A 83 -1.79 3.43 -14.37
N HIS A 84 -2.02 2.23 -13.85
CA HIS A 84 -2.45 1.10 -14.67
C HIS A 84 -3.80 1.35 -15.35
N ILE A 85 -4.78 1.89 -14.62
CA ILE A 85 -6.09 2.27 -15.19
C ILE A 85 -5.91 3.34 -16.27
N LEU A 86 -5.11 4.38 -16.03
CA LEU A 86 -4.86 5.45 -16.99
C LEU A 86 -4.24 4.91 -18.29
N LEU A 87 -3.21 4.08 -18.17
CA LEU A 87 -2.55 3.50 -19.32
C LEU A 87 -3.51 2.59 -20.12
N ASN A 88 -4.30 1.73 -19.45
CA ASN A 88 -5.35 0.92 -20.08
C ASN A 88 -6.47 1.74 -20.72
N SER A 89 -6.59 3.02 -20.34
CA SER A 89 -7.53 3.99 -20.91
C SER A 89 -6.94 4.77 -22.10
N GLY A 90 -5.71 4.45 -22.53
CA GLY A 90 -5.00 5.16 -23.59
C GLY A 90 -4.37 6.48 -23.15
N ILE A 91 -4.09 6.66 -21.85
CA ILE A 91 -3.43 7.85 -21.30
C ILE A 91 -2.03 7.43 -20.82
N GLY A 92 -1.00 7.74 -21.59
CA GLY A 92 0.36 7.22 -21.35
C GLY A 92 1.37 7.57 -22.42
N ASP A 93 2.56 6.97 -22.34
CA ASP A 93 3.56 7.09 -23.40
C ASP A 93 3.07 6.41 -24.70
N ASN A 94 3.25 7.07 -25.84
CA ASN A 94 2.69 6.59 -27.10
C ASN A 94 3.36 5.29 -27.58
N ALA A 95 4.68 5.19 -27.43
CA ALA A 95 5.43 4.01 -27.86
C ALA A 95 5.12 2.81 -26.96
N GLU A 96 5.05 3.03 -25.63
CA GLU A 96 4.69 1.96 -24.69
C GLU A 96 3.28 1.43 -24.90
N LEU A 97 2.30 2.33 -25.10
CA LEU A 97 0.90 1.93 -25.36
C LEU A 97 0.76 1.19 -26.69
N SER A 98 1.42 1.67 -27.75
CA SER A 98 1.37 1.04 -29.07
C SER A 98 1.95 -0.37 -29.05
N ARG A 99 3.02 -0.60 -28.27
CA ARG A 99 3.66 -1.93 -28.13
C ARG A 99 2.73 -3.00 -27.58
N VAL A 100 1.72 -2.61 -26.79
CA VAL A 100 0.72 -3.53 -26.22
C VAL A 100 -0.66 -3.42 -26.92
N GLY A 101 -0.71 -2.77 -28.09
CA GLY A 101 -1.94 -2.66 -28.88
C GLY A 101 -2.99 -1.68 -28.33
N ILE A 102 -2.60 -0.77 -27.43
CA ILE A 102 -3.50 0.25 -26.89
C ILE A 102 -3.40 1.52 -27.73
N LYS A 103 -4.53 2.00 -28.26
CA LYS A 103 -4.59 3.29 -28.94
C LYS A 103 -4.38 4.43 -27.95
N THR A 104 -3.32 5.21 -28.17
CA THR A 104 -3.06 6.44 -27.43
C THR A 104 -4.16 7.48 -27.70
N LEU A 105 -4.81 7.93 -26.63
CA LEU A 105 -5.74 9.06 -26.62
C LEU A 105 -5.02 10.33 -26.13
N VAL A 106 -4.22 10.19 -25.07
CA VAL A 106 -3.45 11.29 -24.49
C VAL A 106 -2.01 10.82 -24.33
N HIS A 107 -1.09 11.47 -25.04
CA HIS A 107 0.33 11.24 -24.85
C HIS A 107 0.80 11.92 -23.56
N LEU A 108 0.97 11.13 -22.50
CA LEU A 108 1.43 11.58 -21.19
C LEU A 108 2.49 10.59 -20.66
N PRO A 109 3.76 10.73 -21.08
CA PRO A 109 4.79 9.73 -20.83
C PRO A 109 5.16 9.55 -19.35
N SER A 110 4.80 10.52 -18.49
CA SER A 110 5.03 10.44 -17.04
C SER A 110 4.11 9.46 -16.31
N VAL A 111 3.01 8.99 -16.94
CA VAL A 111 2.09 8.04 -16.29
C VAL A 111 2.82 6.74 -15.98
N GLY A 112 2.78 6.33 -14.72
CA GLY A 112 3.47 5.13 -14.23
C GLY A 112 4.98 5.29 -14.06
N LYS A 113 5.53 6.50 -14.19
CA LYS A 113 6.95 6.79 -13.96
C LYS A 113 7.18 7.43 -12.59
N ASN A 114 8.45 7.58 -12.23
CA ASN A 114 8.89 8.25 -11.00
C ASN A 114 8.34 7.61 -9.71
N LEU A 115 8.20 6.27 -9.71
CA LEU A 115 7.83 5.55 -8.50
C LEU A 115 8.96 5.67 -7.48
N SER A 116 8.58 6.05 -6.26
CA SER A 116 9.43 6.09 -5.08
C SER A 116 8.74 5.29 -3.99
N ASP A 117 9.54 4.56 -3.22
CA ASP A 117 9.09 3.79 -2.06
C ASP A 117 10.19 3.83 -1.00
N HIS A 118 9.89 3.47 0.24
CA HIS A 118 10.89 3.35 1.29
C HIS A 118 11.42 1.91 1.35
N PRO A 119 12.52 1.56 0.65
CA PRO A 119 13.08 0.24 0.77
C PRO A 119 13.52 0.03 2.22
N PHE A 120 13.18 -1.13 2.77
CA PHE A 120 13.51 -1.46 4.14
C PHE A 120 14.23 -2.80 4.24
N VAL A 121 15.04 -2.92 5.28
CA VAL A 121 15.73 -4.16 5.67
C VAL A 121 15.33 -4.51 7.09
N VAL A 122 15.20 -5.80 7.35
CA VAL A 122 14.85 -6.34 8.67
C VAL A 122 16.09 -7.00 9.25
N ASN A 123 16.49 -6.55 10.44
CA ASN A 123 17.55 -7.18 11.21
C ASN A 123 16.93 -7.84 12.44
N GLN A 124 17.33 -9.08 12.72
CA GLN A 124 16.72 -9.91 13.75
C GLN A 124 17.79 -10.35 14.75
N TRP A 125 17.48 -10.29 16.03
CA TRP A 125 18.37 -10.72 17.11
C TRP A 125 17.62 -11.70 18.02
N VAL A 126 18.28 -12.80 18.37
CA VAL A 126 17.74 -13.74 19.37
C VAL A 126 17.80 -13.08 20.74
N VAL A 127 16.71 -13.21 21.50
CA VAL A 127 16.61 -12.69 22.85
C VAL A 127 16.28 -13.77 23.85
N ASN A 128 16.79 -13.61 25.07
CA ASN A 128 16.41 -14.43 26.22
C ASN A 128 15.14 -13.87 26.88
N SER A 129 14.01 -13.96 26.17
CA SER A 129 12.70 -13.53 26.65
C SER A 129 11.60 -14.42 26.09
N THR A 130 10.55 -14.65 26.86
CA THR A 130 9.32 -15.32 26.43
C THR A 130 8.18 -14.33 26.20
N ASN A 131 8.42 -13.04 26.47
CA ASN A 131 7.44 -11.96 26.29
C ASN A 131 7.63 -11.27 24.94
N THR A 132 7.48 -12.04 23.86
CA THR A 132 7.60 -11.57 22.47
C THR A 132 6.42 -12.07 21.63
N PHE A 133 6.20 -11.49 20.46
CA PHE A 133 5.06 -11.81 19.60
C PHE A 133 5.03 -13.27 19.12
N GLU A 134 6.17 -13.96 19.06
CA GLU A 134 6.21 -15.36 18.68
C GLU A 134 5.44 -16.27 19.65
N THR A 135 5.35 -15.92 20.94
CA THR A 135 4.61 -16.71 21.93
C THR A 135 3.13 -16.80 21.59
N ILE A 136 2.53 -15.69 21.14
CA ILE A 136 1.13 -15.65 20.69
C ILE A 136 0.96 -16.54 19.45
N ASN A 137 1.91 -16.50 18.51
CA ASN A 137 1.83 -17.28 17.28
C ASN A 137 2.10 -18.79 17.48
N ARG A 138 2.86 -19.18 18.51
CA ARG A 138 3.24 -20.58 18.78
C ARG A 138 2.27 -21.31 19.70
N ASN A 139 1.59 -20.59 20.58
CA ASN A 139 0.78 -21.20 21.64
C ASN A 139 -0.69 -20.80 21.48
N ALA A 140 -1.51 -21.75 21.00
CA ALA A 140 -2.93 -21.55 20.78
C ALA A 140 -3.71 -21.20 22.06
N THR A 141 -3.29 -21.71 23.23
CA THR A 141 -3.91 -21.37 24.52
C THR A 141 -3.65 -19.91 24.88
N VAL A 142 -2.44 -19.42 24.66
CA VAL A 142 -2.09 -17.99 24.84
C VAL A 142 -2.87 -17.13 23.85
N ALA A 143 -2.88 -17.49 22.56
CA ALA A 143 -3.63 -16.75 21.54
C ALA A 143 -5.12 -16.67 21.87
N ALA A 144 -5.73 -17.77 22.31
CA ALA A 144 -7.14 -17.83 22.68
C ALA A 144 -7.45 -16.94 23.89
N ARG A 145 -6.60 -16.99 24.93
CA ARG A 145 -6.73 -16.13 26.12
C ARG A 145 -6.62 -14.65 25.76
N ASP A 146 -5.62 -14.27 24.96
CA ASP A 146 -5.39 -12.87 24.59
C ASP A 146 -6.51 -12.35 23.67
N LEU A 147 -7.04 -13.22 22.80
CA LEU A 147 -8.24 -12.93 22.00
C LEU A 147 -9.47 -12.73 22.89
N GLN A 148 -9.67 -13.58 23.88
CA GLN A 148 -10.77 -13.45 24.84
C GLN A 148 -10.66 -12.12 25.59
N GLN A 149 -9.49 -11.80 26.15
CA GLN A 149 -9.24 -10.54 26.84
C GLN A 149 -9.56 -9.32 25.96
N TRP A 150 -9.08 -9.31 24.72
CA TRP A 150 -9.38 -8.25 23.75
C TRP A 150 -10.87 -8.18 23.40
N SER A 151 -11.55 -9.32 23.30
CA SER A 151 -12.97 -9.39 22.98
C SER A 151 -13.83 -8.74 24.07
N GLU A 152 -13.52 -9.01 25.34
CA GLU A 152 -14.25 -8.54 26.51
C GLU A 152 -13.92 -7.09 26.88
N THR A 153 -12.65 -6.73 26.83
CA THR A 153 -12.16 -5.45 27.41
C THR A 153 -11.59 -4.48 26.40
N LYS A 154 -11.29 -4.92 25.18
CA LYS A 154 -10.49 -4.16 24.18
C LYS A 154 -9.13 -3.73 24.72
N MET A 155 -8.54 -4.55 25.58
CA MET A 155 -7.19 -4.41 26.14
C MET A 155 -6.38 -5.69 25.88
N GLY A 156 -5.13 -5.70 26.34
CA GLY A 156 -4.23 -6.85 26.21
C GLY A 156 -3.35 -6.79 24.97
N PRO A 157 -2.46 -7.78 24.77
CA PRO A 157 -1.38 -7.72 23.76
C PRO A 157 -1.85 -7.52 22.31
N LEU A 158 -3.10 -7.87 21.98
CA LEU A 158 -3.66 -7.70 20.64
C LEU A 158 -3.99 -6.25 20.28
N VAL A 159 -3.91 -5.30 21.22
CA VAL A 159 -4.02 -3.87 20.92
C VAL A 159 -2.69 -3.24 20.54
N ASP A 160 -1.57 -3.94 20.73
CA ASP A 160 -0.26 -3.41 20.45
C ASP A 160 -0.02 -3.29 18.94
N GLY A 161 0.63 -2.19 18.55
CA GLY A 161 1.14 -2.05 17.19
C GLY A 161 2.35 -2.96 16.98
N THR A 162 2.83 -3.02 15.73
CA THR A 162 4.01 -3.81 15.39
C THR A 162 5.29 -3.33 16.11
N PHE A 163 5.35 -2.05 16.48
CA PHE A 163 6.50 -1.43 17.15
C PHE A 163 6.02 -0.35 18.13
N ASN A 164 6.79 -0.12 19.20
CA ASN A 164 6.48 0.90 20.22
C ASN A 164 7.41 2.11 20.19
N HIS A 165 8.57 1.97 19.54
CA HIS A 165 9.52 3.05 19.33
C HIS A 165 9.96 3.11 17.88
N ALA A 166 10.16 4.33 17.41
CA ALA A 166 10.73 4.64 16.10
C ALA A 166 11.79 5.73 16.28
N GLY A 167 12.82 5.70 15.45
CA GLY A 167 13.85 6.72 15.40
C GLY A 167 14.13 7.14 13.97
N TRP A 168 14.54 8.39 13.83
CA TRP A 168 14.77 9.05 12.54
C TRP A 168 16.17 9.64 12.57
N ILE A 169 17.04 9.20 11.66
CA ILE A 169 18.47 9.55 11.65
C ILE A 169 18.82 10.25 10.34
N ARG A 170 19.62 11.32 10.47
CA ARG A 170 20.36 11.91 9.36
C ARG A 170 21.77 11.36 9.35
N VAL A 171 22.16 10.79 8.22
CA VAL A 171 23.56 10.43 7.95
C VAL A 171 24.42 11.72 7.91
N PRO A 172 25.54 11.78 8.66
CA PRO A 172 26.46 12.91 8.61
C PRO A 172 26.99 13.15 7.20
N ARG A 173 27.13 14.42 6.79
CA ARG A 173 27.74 14.78 5.49
C ARG A 173 29.17 14.24 5.34
N SER A 174 29.90 14.15 6.45
CA SER A 174 31.26 13.59 6.50
C SER A 174 31.34 12.10 6.16
N ALA A 175 30.21 11.37 6.14
CA ALA A 175 30.20 9.95 5.83
C ALA A 175 30.49 9.64 4.35
N GLY A 176 30.43 10.63 3.45
CA GLY A 176 30.78 10.48 2.03
C GLY A 176 29.85 9.59 1.20
N ILE A 177 28.80 9.01 1.81
CA ILE A 177 27.93 7.99 1.20
C ILE A 177 27.13 8.47 -0.02
N PHE A 178 27.03 9.79 -0.22
CA PHE A 178 26.31 10.37 -1.35
C PHE A 178 27.18 10.46 -2.62
N GLY A 179 28.46 10.10 -2.56
CA GLY A 179 29.30 9.99 -3.76
C GLY A 179 29.39 11.28 -4.60
N GLY A 180 29.34 12.44 -3.94
CA GLY A 180 29.32 13.76 -4.60
C GLY A 180 27.92 14.24 -5.05
N LEU A 181 26.87 13.43 -4.87
CA LEU A 181 25.49 13.87 -5.05
C LEU A 181 25.10 14.89 -3.97
N LEU A 182 24.13 15.73 -4.32
CA LEU A 182 23.41 16.55 -3.34
C LEU A 182 22.69 15.65 -2.33
N ASP A 183 22.56 16.17 -1.11
CA ASP A 183 21.76 15.55 -0.05
C ASP A 183 20.33 15.25 -0.58
N PRO A 184 19.89 13.98 -0.64
CA PRO A 184 18.61 13.61 -1.23
C PRO A 184 17.42 13.90 -0.31
N ALA A 185 17.66 14.37 0.92
CA ALA A 185 16.59 14.75 1.82
C ALA A 185 15.80 15.96 1.31
N ALA A 186 14.51 16.01 1.66
CA ALA A 186 13.65 17.15 1.33
C ALA A 186 14.14 18.47 1.95
N GLY A 187 14.97 18.40 2.99
CA GLY A 187 15.61 19.55 3.62
C GLY A 187 16.55 19.14 4.76
N PRO A 188 17.24 20.10 5.38
CA PRO A 188 18.25 19.84 6.43
C PRO A 188 17.68 19.21 7.71
N ASN A 189 16.36 19.25 7.89
CA ASN A 189 15.66 18.70 9.06
C ASN A 189 14.92 17.39 8.77
N THR A 190 15.05 16.84 7.56
CA THR A 190 14.39 15.60 7.14
C THR A 190 15.35 14.42 7.33
N ALA A 191 14.91 13.29 7.88
CA ALA A 191 15.82 12.15 8.06
C ALA A 191 16.16 11.44 6.75
N HIS A 192 17.30 10.77 6.72
CA HIS A 192 17.66 9.85 5.61
C HIS A 192 17.11 8.45 5.86
N VAL A 193 17.04 8.07 7.14
CA VAL A 193 16.73 6.72 7.59
C VAL A 193 15.73 6.77 8.73
N GLU A 194 14.73 5.90 8.67
CA GLU A 194 13.87 5.54 9.79
C GLU A 194 14.30 4.16 10.29
N PHE A 195 14.21 3.93 11.61
CA PHE A 195 14.22 2.59 12.16
C PHE A 195 13.08 2.42 13.15
N VAL A 196 12.49 1.23 13.17
CA VAL A 196 11.43 0.85 14.10
C VAL A 196 11.85 -0.39 14.87
N ILE A 197 11.45 -0.44 16.13
CA ILE A 197 11.83 -1.50 17.07
C ILE A 197 10.60 -2.33 17.43
N SER A 198 10.62 -3.61 17.06
CA SER A 198 9.52 -4.56 17.25
C SER A 198 9.87 -5.64 18.27
N ASN A 199 8.88 -6.03 19.08
CA ASN A 199 9.00 -7.03 20.14
C ASN A 199 8.80 -8.48 19.63
N GLY A 200 9.41 -8.79 18.48
CA GLY A 200 9.28 -10.08 17.81
C GLY A 200 9.07 -9.97 16.32
N LEU A 201 9.09 -11.12 15.66
CA LEU A 201 8.73 -11.33 14.27
C LEU A 201 7.24 -11.08 14.09
N SER A 202 6.89 -10.14 13.21
CA SER A 202 5.51 -9.81 12.89
C SER A 202 4.97 -10.58 11.68
N HIS A 203 5.74 -11.53 11.15
CA HIS A 203 5.40 -12.34 9.98
C HIS A 203 4.64 -13.59 10.42
N VAL A 204 3.53 -13.90 9.76
CA VAL A 204 2.75 -15.12 9.98
C VAL A 204 2.51 -15.81 8.62
N PRO A 205 2.77 -17.12 8.50
CA PRO A 205 3.31 -18.03 9.52
C PRO A 205 4.78 -17.72 9.86
N LEU A 206 5.19 -18.09 11.08
CA LEU A 206 6.60 -17.99 11.48
C LEU A 206 7.48 -18.93 10.63
N PRO A 207 8.71 -18.53 10.27
CA PRO A 207 9.63 -19.42 9.55
C PRO A 207 9.90 -20.72 10.31
N THR A 208 9.92 -21.86 9.60
CA THR A 208 10.04 -23.18 10.24
C THR A 208 11.41 -23.48 10.84
N ASN A 209 12.44 -22.72 10.44
CA ASN A 209 13.84 -22.92 10.83
C ASN A 209 14.24 -22.19 12.12
N ILE A 210 13.33 -21.46 12.78
CA ILE A 210 13.66 -20.67 13.98
C ILE A 210 13.47 -21.42 15.31
N GLY A 211 12.93 -22.64 15.26
CA GLY A 211 12.61 -23.43 16.47
C GLY A 211 11.82 -22.62 17.51
N ASN A 212 12.29 -22.68 18.76
CA ASN A 212 11.70 -21.96 19.91
C ASN A 212 12.36 -20.62 20.22
N MET A 213 13.21 -20.09 19.32
CA MET A 213 13.91 -18.82 19.56
C MET A 213 12.93 -17.64 19.59
N SER A 214 13.14 -16.70 20.50
CA SER A 214 12.40 -15.43 20.54
C SER A 214 13.24 -14.34 19.93
N PHE A 215 12.62 -13.35 19.31
CA PHE A 215 13.34 -12.31 18.59
C PHE A 215 13.02 -10.90 19.07
N PHE A 216 14.00 -10.04 18.84
CA PHE A 216 13.87 -8.60 18.80
C PHE A 216 14.25 -8.16 17.38
N VAL A 217 13.51 -7.20 16.82
CA VAL A 217 13.65 -6.82 15.41
C VAL A 217 13.85 -5.31 15.29
N ILE A 218 14.84 -4.92 14.49
CA ILE A 218 15.00 -3.54 14.01
C ILE A 218 14.79 -3.54 12.50
N SER A 219 13.70 -2.93 12.08
CA SER A 219 13.44 -2.68 10.66
C SER A 219 13.92 -1.28 10.32
N THR A 220 14.77 -1.16 9.31
CA THR A 220 15.36 0.11 8.88
C THR A 220 14.88 0.45 7.48
N ALA A 221 14.33 1.64 7.27
CA ALA A 221 13.81 2.11 6.00
C ALA A 221 14.60 3.33 5.50
N VAL A 222 14.88 3.37 4.20
CA VAL A 222 15.47 4.55 3.53
C VAL A 222 14.35 5.49 3.13
N LEU A 223 14.33 6.68 3.72
CA LEU A 223 13.27 7.68 3.55
C LEU A 223 13.50 8.58 2.34
N THR A 224 14.76 8.73 1.96
CA THR A 224 15.18 9.65 0.90
C THR A 224 15.93 8.88 -0.19
N PRO A 225 15.27 7.89 -0.83
CA PRO A 225 15.90 7.08 -1.86
C PRO A 225 16.21 7.94 -3.09
N VAL A 226 17.38 7.73 -3.70
CA VAL A 226 17.72 8.32 -5.00
C VAL A 226 17.20 7.46 -6.15
N SER A 227 17.00 6.16 -5.91
CA SER A 227 16.44 5.23 -6.89
C SER A 227 15.02 5.63 -7.30
N ARG A 228 14.71 5.47 -8.59
CA ARG A 228 13.37 5.65 -9.16
C ARG A 228 13.06 4.47 -10.08
N THR A 229 11.80 4.06 -10.10
CA THR A 229 11.33 2.96 -10.96
C THR A 229 10.08 3.37 -11.73
N SER A 230 9.61 2.49 -12.61
CA SER A 230 8.40 2.69 -13.40
C SER A 230 7.52 1.45 -13.42
N SER A 231 6.22 1.64 -13.41
CA SER A 231 5.20 0.65 -13.75
C SER A 231 4.76 0.84 -15.20
N SER A 232 4.76 -0.23 -16.00
CA SER A 232 4.19 -0.26 -17.35
C SER A 232 2.90 -1.06 -17.39
N THR A 233 2.13 -0.94 -18.48
CA THR A 233 0.93 -1.76 -18.69
C THR A 233 1.26 -3.23 -18.90
N CYS A 234 0.42 -4.08 -18.31
CA CYS A 234 0.13 -5.43 -18.76
C CYS A 234 -1.40 -5.46 -19.09
N PRO A 235 -1.89 -6.32 -20.00
CA PRO A 235 -3.34 -6.46 -20.22
C PRO A 235 -4.06 -6.63 -18.87
N PRO A 236 -5.19 -5.93 -18.62
CA PRO A 236 -5.81 -5.88 -17.29
C PRO A 236 -6.23 -7.25 -16.72
N PHE A 237 -6.21 -8.30 -17.54
CA PHE A 237 -6.38 -9.70 -17.14
C PHE A 237 -5.59 -10.56 -18.12
N SER A 238 -4.27 -10.44 -18.15
CA SER A 238 -3.46 -11.44 -18.82
C SER A 238 -3.73 -12.76 -18.12
N THR A 239 -4.58 -13.61 -18.72
CA THR A 239 -4.43 -15.04 -18.56
C THR A 239 -2.97 -15.32 -18.87
N LEU A 240 -2.17 -15.58 -17.84
CA LEU A 240 -1.02 -16.45 -18.00
C LEU A 240 -1.62 -17.73 -18.57
N ALA A 241 -1.57 -17.89 -19.89
CA ALA A 241 -1.56 -19.20 -20.46
C ALA A 241 -0.27 -19.83 -19.93
N LEU A 242 -0.42 -20.63 -18.88
CA LEU A 242 0.54 -21.69 -18.55
C LEU A 242 0.59 -22.66 -19.73
#